data_AF-A0A1E8FK80-F1
#
_entry.id   AF-A0A1E8FK80-F1
#
_cell.length_a   1.000
_cell.length_b   1.000
_cell.length_c   1.000
_cell.angle_alpha   90.00
_cell.angle_beta   90.00
_cell.angle_gamma   90.00
#
_symmetry.space_group_name_H-M   'P 1'
#
loop_
_entity.id
_entity.type
_entity.pdbx_description
1 polymer ?
#
loop_
_entity_poly.entity_id
_entity_poly.type
_entity_poly.pdbx_seq_one_letter_code
_entity_poly.pdbx_strand_id
1 'polypeptide(L)'
;MLVRRFIDNVKQQSWFAVGLDVLVVIVGIFVGLQVTAWNNERANKATEIEYLLAIKKDLTADIEIIKSIERTNERKLAVFQQTITLLLANSSDAEIATAFAANFDRFGRFGFFRQSRTAYDNLTDVHSIELIKAKALRNHIAEYYYKNYQFTEGTQTQVARVSRSFAQTFLPKIMNGDTLALIFEQENNWPKNSVISVEDKKQLLSTVYLLQNYVLSQNETLNSFSLDAGEIASAIEKYISGGADMMPDTASETKT
;
A
#
# COMPACT_ATOMS: atom_id res chain seq x y z
N MET A 1 72.98 -47.71 28.69
CA MET A 1 71.81 -48.12 27.87
C MET A 1 70.45 -47.87 28.53
N LEU A 2 70.36 -47.63 29.85
CA LEU A 2 69.10 -47.28 30.54
C LEU A 2 68.61 -45.84 30.30
N VAL A 3 69.51 -44.90 30.01
CA VAL A 3 69.16 -43.47 29.79
C VAL A 3 68.42 -43.24 28.46
N ARG A 4 68.69 -44.05 27.42
CA ARG A 4 68.03 -43.92 26.11
C ARG A 4 66.55 -44.33 26.16
N ARG A 5 66.24 -45.41 26.89
CA ARG A 5 64.87 -45.90 27.09
C ARG A 5 63.98 -44.98 27.94
N PHE A 6 64.57 -44.12 28.77
CA PHE A 6 63.81 -43.16 29.58
C PHE A 6 63.41 -41.90 28.78
N ILE A 7 64.23 -41.49 27.82
CA ILE A 7 63.94 -40.35 26.92
C ILE A 7 62.92 -40.75 25.83
N ASP A 8 62.96 -42.00 25.38
CA ASP A 8 62.03 -42.51 24.36
C ASP A 8 60.58 -42.65 24.88
N ASN A 9 60.38 -42.90 26.19
CA ASN A 9 59.06 -43.01 26.79
C ASN A 9 58.42 -41.66 27.18
N VAL A 10 59.21 -40.61 27.41
CA VAL A 10 58.68 -39.27 27.75
C VAL A 10 58.27 -38.47 26.51
N LYS A 11 58.83 -38.79 25.33
CA LYS A 11 58.57 -38.04 24.09
C LYS A 11 57.37 -38.53 23.26
N GLN A 12 56.78 -39.68 23.55
CA GLN A 12 55.63 -40.20 22.78
C GLN A 12 54.29 -40.20 23.54
N GLN A 13 54.28 -40.26 24.87
CA GLN A 13 53.02 -40.26 25.65
C GLN A 13 52.52 -38.87 26.06
N SER A 14 53.38 -37.85 26.10
CA SER A 14 53.02 -36.50 26.56
C SER A 14 52.36 -35.62 25.50
N TRP A 15 52.67 -35.80 24.21
CA TRP A 15 52.04 -35.04 23.12
C TRP A 15 50.57 -35.38 22.91
N PHE A 16 50.17 -36.62 23.21
CA PHE A 16 48.76 -37.01 23.18
C PHE A 16 47.95 -36.25 24.24
N ALA A 17 48.50 -36.11 25.46
CA ALA A 17 47.88 -35.33 26.52
C ALA A 17 47.78 -33.84 26.16
N VAL A 18 48.86 -33.26 25.64
CA VAL A 18 48.86 -31.85 25.16
C VAL A 18 47.88 -31.65 24.01
N GLY A 19 47.78 -32.60 23.07
CA GLY A 19 46.82 -32.55 21.97
C GLY A 19 45.36 -32.65 22.46
N LEU A 20 45.10 -33.47 23.46
CA LEU A 20 43.79 -33.58 24.09
C LEU A 20 43.40 -32.27 24.80
N ASP A 21 44.33 -31.66 25.54
CA ASP A 21 44.10 -30.38 26.22
C ASP A 21 43.74 -29.26 25.22
N VAL A 22 44.48 -29.17 24.10
CA VAL A 22 44.17 -28.21 23.02
C VAL A 22 42.81 -28.49 22.37
N LEU A 23 42.49 -29.76 22.14
CA LEU A 23 41.21 -30.15 21.55
C LEU A 23 40.04 -29.77 22.46
N VAL A 24 40.16 -29.97 23.78
CA VAL A 24 39.14 -29.56 24.75
C VAL A 24 38.93 -28.04 24.71
N VAL A 25 40.00 -27.24 24.63
CA VAL A 25 39.89 -25.77 24.50
C VAL A 25 39.19 -25.38 23.19
N ILE A 26 39.56 -25.99 22.06
CA ILE A 26 38.93 -25.72 20.75
C ILE A 26 37.44 -26.06 20.79
N VAL A 27 37.06 -27.21 21.34
CA VAL A 27 35.66 -27.62 21.51
C VAL A 27 34.93 -26.66 22.44
N GLY A 28 35.56 -26.20 23.53
CA GLY A 28 34.99 -25.22 24.44
C GLY A 28 34.66 -23.89 23.75
N ILE A 29 35.61 -23.34 22.98
CA ILE A 29 35.39 -22.11 22.20
C ILE A 29 34.33 -22.33 21.13
N PHE A 30 34.40 -23.45 20.41
CA PHE A 30 33.44 -23.78 19.37
C PHE A 30 32.01 -23.85 19.92
N VAL A 31 31.78 -24.58 21.03
CA VAL A 31 30.47 -24.65 21.69
C VAL A 31 30.02 -23.26 22.16
N GLY A 32 30.91 -22.45 22.73
CA GLY A 32 30.59 -21.08 23.12
C GLY A 32 30.11 -20.21 21.95
N LEU A 33 30.78 -20.30 20.80
CA LEU A 33 30.37 -19.61 19.57
C LEU A 33 29.02 -20.14 19.06
N GLN A 34 28.80 -21.46 19.07
CA GLN A 34 27.54 -22.06 18.63
C GLN A 34 26.36 -21.65 19.51
N VAL A 35 26.52 -21.61 20.84
CA VAL A 35 25.47 -21.14 21.77
C VAL A 35 25.16 -19.66 21.53
N THR A 36 26.19 -18.84 21.30
CA THR A 36 26.02 -17.42 21.00
C THR A 36 25.27 -17.22 19.67
N ALA A 37 25.65 -17.95 18.62
CA ALA A 37 25.00 -17.91 17.33
C ALA A 37 23.52 -18.33 17.42
N TRP A 38 23.22 -19.39 18.17
CA TRP A 38 21.85 -19.84 18.41
C TRP A 38 20.99 -18.81 19.15
N ASN A 39 21.55 -18.17 20.19
CA ASN A 39 20.85 -17.12 20.92
C ASN A 39 20.55 -15.90 20.02
N ASN A 40 21.53 -15.49 19.21
CA ASN A 40 21.36 -14.40 18.24
C ASN A 40 20.32 -14.73 17.18
N GLU A 41 20.32 -15.95 16.64
CA GLU A 41 19.31 -16.39 15.67
C GLU A 41 17.90 -16.38 16.26
N ARG A 42 17.75 -16.83 17.52
CA ARG A 42 16.47 -16.77 18.23
C ARG A 42 15.99 -15.33 18.43
N ALA A 43 16.88 -14.42 18.82
CA ALA A 43 16.56 -12.99 18.98
C ALA A 43 16.17 -12.34 17.64
N ASN A 44 16.91 -12.64 16.58
CA ASN A 44 16.63 -12.15 15.23
C ASN A 44 15.27 -12.65 14.73
N LYS A 45 14.93 -13.92 14.96
CA LYS A 45 13.63 -14.49 14.57
C LYS A 45 12.47 -13.84 15.32
N ALA A 46 12.63 -13.55 16.62
CA ALA A 46 11.61 -12.84 17.38
C ALA A 46 11.38 -11.43 16.81
N THR A 47 12.47 -10.73 16.48
CA THR A 47 12.46 -9.40 15.87
C THR A 47 11.83 -9.40 14.47
N GLU A 48 12.18 -10.39 13.64
CA GLU A 48 11.58 -10.60 12.31
C GLU A 48 10.05 -10.75 12.40
N ILE A 49 9.56 -11.59 13.31
CA ILE A 49 8.11 -11.80 13.50
C ILE A 49 7.41 -10.51 13.94
N GLU A 50 8.02 -9.75 14.85
CA GLU A 50 7.47 -8.47 15.31
C GLU A 50 7.30 -7.49 14.14
N TYR A 51 8.33 -7.34 13.29
CA TYR A 51 8.26 -6.49 12.12
C TYR A 51 7.23 -6.98 11.10
N LEU A 52 7.16 -8.28 10.82
CA LEU A 52 6.17 -8.83 9.89
C LEU A 52 4.74 -8.59 10.39
N LEU A 53 4.48 -8.71 11.69
CA LEU A 53 3.19 -8.38 12.29
C LEU A 53 2.85 -6.89 12.16
N ALA A 54 3.84 -6.01 12.35
CA ALA A 54 3.66 -4.58 12.16
C ALA A 54 3.36 -4.23 10.68
N ILE A 55 4.08 -4.83 9.73
CA ILE A 55 3.82 -4.68 8.29
C ILE A 55 2.42 -5.19 7.93
N LYS A 56 2.02 -6.37 8.43
CA LYS A 56 0.67 -6.90 8.21
C LYS A 56 -0.42 -5.94 8.70
N LYS A 57 -0.21 -5.31 9.86
CA LYS A 57 -1.13 -4.30 10.39
C LYS A 57 -1.22 -3.09 9.47
N ASP A 58 -0.10 -2.60 8.95
CA ASP A 58 -0.05 -1.50 7.98
C ASP A 58 -0.82 -1.87 6.69
N LEU A 59 -0.57 -3.06 6.12
CA LEU A 59 -1.28 -3.55 4.94
C LEU A 59 -2.79 -3.68 5.16
N THR A 60 -3.21 -4.11 6.36
CA THR A 60 -4.64 -4.19 6.71
C THR A 60 -5.27 -2.81 6.76
N ALA A 61 -4.57 -1.81 7.29
CA ALA A 61 -5.04 -0.42 7.29
C ALA A 61 -5.16 0.12 5.86
N ASP A 62 -4.21 -0.22 4.99
CA ASP A 62 -4.23 0.18 3.58
C ASP A 62 -5.46 -0.36 2.85
N ILE A 63 -5.77 -1.65 3.02
CA ILE A 63 -6.97 -2.28 2.46
C ILE A 63 -8.25 -1.56 2.92
N GLU A 64 -8.35 -1.19 4.20
CA GLU A 64 -9.53 -0.50 4.72
C GLU A 64 -9.67 0.93 4.19
N ILE A 65 -8.55 1.64 4.02
CA ILE A 65 -8.53 2.96 3.37
C ILE A 65 -8.99 2.84 1.92
N ILE A 66 -8.44 1.87 1.17
CA ILE A 66 -8.80 1.60 -0.22
C ILE A 66 -10.32 1.35 -0.35
N LYS A 67 -10.88 0.43 0.45
CA LYS A 67 -12.33 0.15 0.46
C LYS A 67 -13.17 1.40 0.76
N SER A 68 -12.69 2.29 1.62
CA SER A 68 -13.38 3.54 1.90
C SER A 68 -13.41 4.47 0.69
N ILE A 69 -12.31 4.54 -0.06
CA ILE A 69 -12.20 5.35 -1.28
C ILE A 69 -13.07 4.76 -2.38
N GLU A 70 -13.03 3.44 -2.59
CA GLU A 70 -13.84 2.74 -3.60
C GLU A 70 -15.35 2.96 -3.38
N ARG A 71 -15.85 2.79 -2.14
CA ARG A 71 -17.26 3.08 -1.80
C ARG A 71 -17.66 4.52 -2.10
N THR A 72 -16.72 5.47 -1.94
CA THR A 72 -16.96 6.87 -2.29
C THR A 72 -17.01 7.03 -3.81
N ASN A 73 -16.09 6.40 -4.52
CA ASN A 73 -15.99 6.45 -5.98
C ASN A 73 -17.21 5.81 -6.66
N GLU A 74 -17.76 4.72 -6.15
CA GLU A 74 -19.00 4.10 -6.65
C GLU A 74 -20.18 5.10 -6.66
N ARG A 75 -20.37 5.81 -5.55
CA ARG A 75 -21.42 6.84 -5.43
C ARG A 75 -21.20 7.99 -6.41
N LYS A 76 -19.94 8.36 -6.65
CA LYS A 76 -19.59 9.39 -7.65
C LYS A 76 -19.89 8.93 -9.07
N LEU A 77 -19.53 7.70 -9.42
CA LEU A 77 -19.78 7.13 -10.75
C LEU A 77 -21.28 7.11 -11.08
N ALA A 78 -22.14 6.78 -10.10
CA ALA A 78 -23.59 6.85 -10.28
C ALA A 78 -24.08 8.28 -10.61
N VAL A 79 -23.54 9.30 -9.93
CA VAL A 79 -23.86 10.71 -10.20
C VAL A 79 -23.34 11.18 -11.55
N PHE A 80 -22.12 10.79 -11.91
CA PHE A 80 -21.55 11.11 -13.22
C PHE A 80 -22.40 10.50 -14.33
N GLN A 81 -22.84 9.26 -14.16
CA GLN A 81 -23.71 8.59 -15.12
C GLN A 81 -25.08 9.29 -15.24
N GLN A 82 -25.71 9.63 -14.11
CA GLN A 82 -26.98 10.38 -14.11
C GLN A 82 -26.83 11.73 -14.84
N THR A 83 -25.71 12.42 -14.61
CA THR A 83 -25.41 13.70 -15.22
C THR A 83 -25.20 13.60 -16.72
N ILE A 84 -24.45 12.60 -17.18
CA ILE A 84 -24.28 12.31 -18.60
C ILE A 84 -25.65 12.03 -19.23
N THR A 85 -26.52 11.24 -18.58
CA THR A 85 -27.87 10.97 -19.09
C THR A 85 -28.71 12.24 -19.24
N LEU A 86 -28.71 13.14 -18.25
CA LEU A 86 -29.43 14.42 -18.34
C LEU A 86 -28.93 15.29 -19.50
N LEU A 87 -27.60 15.33 -19.68
CA LEU A 87 -26.98 16.09 -20.77
C LEU A 87 -27.33 15.52 -22.14
N LEU A 88 -27.32 14.18 -22.29
CA LEU A 88 -27.67 13.51 -23.55
C LEU A 88 -29.17 13.59 -23.87
N ALA A 89 -30.02 13.63 -22.85
CA ALA A 89 -31.46 13.84 -23.00
C ALA A 89 -31.82 15.29 -23.38
N ASN A 90 -30.83 16.19 -23.47
CA ASN A 90 -31.02 17.62 -23.67
C ASN A 90 -32.02 18.23 -22.66
N SER A 91 -31.91 17.80 -21.39
CA SER A 91 -32.71 18.33 -20.29
C SER A 91 -32.59 19.86 -20.18
N SER A 92 -33.60 20.46 -19.54
CA SER A 92 -33.64 21.90 -19.30
C SER A 92 -32.48 22.35 -18.39
N ASP A 93 -32.11 23.61 -18.52
CA ASP A 93 -31.03 24.21 -17.71
C ASP A 93 -31.33 24.14 -16.22
N ALA A 94 -32.61 24.24 -15.84
CA ALA A 94 -33.07 24.13 -14.46
C ALA A 94 -32.90 22.70 -13.90
N GLU A 95 -33.23 21.66 -14.69
CA GLU A 95 -33.03 20.27 -14.29
C GLU A 95 -31.55 19.94 -14.10
N ILE A 96 -30.70 20.42 -15.02
CA ILE A 96 -29.25 20.28 -14.93
C ILE A 96 -28.74 21.00 -13.67
N ALA A 97 -29.07 22.28 -13.48
CA ALA A 97 -28.61 23.06 -12.33
C ALA A 97 -29.02 22.41 -10.99
N THR A 98 -30.27 21.93 -10.90
CA THR A 98 -30.81 21.25 -9.70
C THR A 98 -30.06 19.95 -9.42
N ALA A 99 -29.87 19.10 -10.42
CA ALA A 99 -29.15 17.83 -10.26
C ALA A 99 -27.70 18.04 -9.83
N PHE A 100 -27.05 19.08 -10.34
CA PHE A 100 -25.68 19.44 -9.96
C PHE A 100 -25.61 19.98 -8.54
N ALA A 101 -26.48 20.92 -8.17
CA ALA A 101 -26.54 21.48 -6.83
C ALA A 101 -26.75 20.39 -5.76
N ALA A 102 -27.68 19.45 -6.03
CA ALA A 102 -27.97 18.32 -5.14
C ALA A 102 -26.80 17.34 -4.95
N ASN A 103 -25.84 17.31 -5.87
CA ASN A 103 -24.72 16.37 -5.85
C ASN A 103 -23.34 17.07 -5.85
N PHE A 104 -23.29 18.37 -5.51
CA PHE A 104 -22.08 19.16 -5.65
C PHE A 104 -20.90 18.58 -4.87
N ASP A 105 -21.16 18.07 -3.66
CA ASP A 105 -20.14 17.44 -2.81
C ASP A 105 -19.47 16.23 -3.50
N ARG A 106 -20.25 15.46 -4.29
CA ARG A 106 -19.77 14.25 -4.97
C ARG A 106 -18.89 14.57 -6.16
N PHE A 107 -19.10 15.71 -6.83
CA PHE A 107 -18.18 16.17 -7.87
C PHE A 107 -16.85 16.70 -7.29
N GLY A 108 -16.93 17.42 -6.16
CA GLY A 108 -15.80 18.11 -5.55
C GLY A 108 -14.92 17.22 -4.66
N ARG A 109 -15.47 16.20 -4.00
CA ARG A 109 -14.70 15.32 -3.10
C ARG A 109 -13.88 14.30 -3.87
N PHE A 110 -12.66 14.04 -3.41
CA PHE A 110 -11.79 12.96 -3.88
C PHE A 110 -10.98 12.42 -2.71
N GLY A 111 -10.78 11.09 -2.72
CA GLY A 111 -9.94 10.41 -1.75
C GLY A 111 -8.52 10.27 -2.29
N PHE A 112 -7.54 10.33 -1.38
CA PHE A 112 -6.16 9.94 -1.66
C PHE A 112 -5.82 8.72 -0.85
N PHE A 113 -5.36 7.68 -1.52
CA PHE A 113 -4.66 6.58 -0.89
C PHE A 113 -3.17 6.91 -0.83
N ARG A 114 -2.60 6.70 0.35
CA ARG A 114 -1.16 6.68 0.64
C ARG A 114 -0.94 5.46 1.51
N GLN A 115 0.03 4.63 1.12
CA GLN A 115 0.39 3.44 1.88
C GLN A 115 0.78 3.80 3.31
N SER A 116 0.37 2.99 4.28
CA SER A 116 0.88 3.02 5.64
C SER A 116 2.28 2.42 5.65
N ARG A 117 3.30 3.27 5.80
CA ARG A 117 4.70 2.86 5.63
C ARG A 117 5.50 2.77 6.92
N THR A 118 4.89 3.07 8.06
CA THR A 118 5.61 3.22 9.34
C THR A 118 6.46 1.99 9.68
N ALA A 119 5.90 0.79 9.57
CA ALA A 119 6.64 -0.43 9.87
C ALA A 119 7.75 -0.71 8.84
N TYR A 120 7.47 -0.46 7.56
CA TYR A 120 8.43 -0.65 6.48
C TYR A 120 9.61 0.31 6.58
N ASP A 121 9.35 1.60 6.82
CA ASP A 121 10.38 2.63 6.92
C ASP A 121 11.28 2.37 8.15
N ASN A 122 10.71 1.98 9.29
CA ASN A 122 11.49 1.55 10.46
C ASN A 122 12.40 0.35 10.16
N LEU A 123 11.92 -0.59 9.35
CA LEU A 123 12.68 -1.79 8.98
C LEU A 123 13.78 -1.49 7.95
N THR A 124 13.58 -0.53 7.04
CA THR A 124 14.63 -0.10 6.09
C THR A 124 15.68 0.81 6.72
N ASP A 125 15.29 1.75 7.59
CA ASP A 125 16.21 2.71 8.21
C ASP A 125 17.23 2.03 9.14
N VAL A 126 16.78 0.99 9.84
CA VAL A 126 17.65 0.18 10.72
C VAL A 126 18.47 -0.85 9.92
N HIS A 127 18.37 -0.89 8.58
CA HIS A 127 18.92 -1.95 7.72
C HIS A 127 18.47 -3.36 8.12
N SER A 128 17.34 -3.45 8.83
CA SER A 128 16.76 -4.68 9.37
C SER A 128 15.96 -5.47 8.34
N ILE A 129 15.79 -4.96 7.12
CA ILE A 129 15.07 -5.67 6.05
C ILE A 129 15.68 -7.04 5.73
N GLU A 130 16.99 -7.17 5.91
CA GLU A 130 17.70 -8.45 5.73
C GLU A 130 17.37 -9.48 6.82
N LEU A 131 16.72 -9.08 7.93
CA LEU A 131 16.22 -10.02 8.94
C LEU A 131 15.07 -10.87 8.40
N ILE A 132 14.34 -10.39 7.39
CA ILE A 132 13.31 -11.20 6.71
C ILE A 132 14.03 -12.24 5.87
N LYS A 133 14.08 -13.49 6.37
CA LYS A 133 14.81 -14.59 5.74
C LYS A 133 14.16 -15.04 4.43
N ALA A 134 12.83 -14.99 4.37
CA ALA A 134 12.08 -15.34 3.18
C ALA A 134 12.26 -14.26 2.10
N LYS A 135 13.25 -14.46 1.22
CA LYS A 135 13.62 -13.50 0.17
C LYS A 135 12.44 -13.14 -0.74
N ALA A 136 11.61 -14.12 -1.12
CA ALA A 136 10.42 -13.88 -1.92
C ALA A 136 9.42 -12.94 -1.21
N LEU A 137 9.14 -13.18 0.08
CA LEU A 137 8.27 -12.33 0.89
C LEU A 137 8.85 -10.92 1.05
N ARG A 138 10.15 -10.84 1.36
CA ARG A 138 10.88 -9.58 1.49
C ARG A 138 10.81 -8.73 0.22
N ASN A 139 11.05 -9.35 -0.94
CA ASN A 139 10.98 -8.68 -2.23
C ASN A 139 9.56 -8.20 -2.53
N HIS A 140 8.54 -9.03 -2.26
CA HIS A 140 7.15 -8.64 -2.49
C HIS A 140 6.72 -7.44 -1.62
N ILE A 141 7.13 -7.43 -0.35
CA ILE A 141 6.96 -6.28 0.56
C ILE A 141 7.63 -5.03 -0.03
N ALA A 142 8.90 -5.14 -0.45
CA ALA A 142 9.64 -4.00 -0.99
C ALA A 142 8.99 -3.45 -2.28
N GLU A 143 8.54 -4.33 -3.17
CA GLU A 143 7.84 -3.96 -4.41
C GLU A 143 6.54 -3.20 -4.13
N TYR A 144 5.74 -3.66 -3.16
CA TYR A 144 4.51 -2.98 -2.74
C TYR A 144 4.77 -1.53 -2.35
N TYR A 145 5.77 -1.29 -1.49
CA TYR A 145 6.09 0.05 -0.99
C TYR A 145 6.85 0.93 -2.00
N TYR A 146 7.50 0.33 -3.00
CA TYR A 146 8.15 1.04 -4.10
C TYR A 146 7.16 1.67 -5.08
N LYS A 147 5.98 1.07 -5.29
CA LYS A 147 4.93 1.55 -6.23
C LYS A 147 4.35 2.95 -5.90
N ASN A 148 4.69 3.56 -4.75
CA ASN A 148 4.08 4.78 -4.22
C ASN A 148 4.19 6.02 -5.13
N TYR A 149 5.36 6.26 -5.74
CA TYR A 149 5.64 7.53 -6.42
C TYR A 149 4.78 7.74 -7.69
N GLN A 150 4.57 6.69 -8.49
CA GLN A 150 3.84 6.82 -9.76
C GLN A 150 2.32 6.96 -9.55
N PHE A 151 1.77 6.38 -8.49
CA PHE A 151 0.33 6.39 -8.24
C PHE A 151 -0.18 7.71 -7.64
N THR A 152 0.59 8.30 -6.72
CA THR A 152 0.20 9.57 -6.07
C THR A 152 0.32 10.77 -7.02
N GLU A 153 1.36 10.83 -7.85
CA GLU A 153 1.54 11.92 -8.82
C GLU A 153 0.78 11.73 -10.14
N GLY A 154 0.34 10.50 -10.44
CA GLY A 154 -0.46 10.16 -11.61
C GLY A 154 -1.95 10.35 -11.40
N THR A 155 -2.69 9.24 -11.38
CA THR A 155 -4.16 9.21 -11.47
C THR A 155 -4.87 10.00 -10.36
N GLN A 156 -4.41 9.91 -9.11
CA GLN A 156 -5.08 10.60 -8.00
C GLN A 156 -4.95 12.13 -8.11
N THR A 157 -3.79 12.61 -8.59
CA THR A 157 -3.57 14.04 -8.85
C THR A 157 -4.44 14.53 -10.01
N GLN A 158 -4.69 13.70 -11.02
CA GLN A 158 -5.61 14.03 -12.12
C GLN A 158 -7.06 14.15 -11.63
N VAL A 159 -7.53 13.20 -10.82
CA VAL A 159 -8.87 13.29 -10.20
C VAL A 159 -9.01 14.60 -9.41
N ALA A 160 -8.05 14.91 -8.56
CA ALA A 160 -8.03 16.14 -7.76
C ALA A 160 -8.07 17.41 -8.63
N ARG A 161 -7.23 17.46 -9.67
CA ARG A 161 -7.10 18.59 -10.58
C ARG A 161 -8.41 18.85 -11.33
N VAL A 162 -9.00 17.80 -11.91
CA VAL A 162 -10.23 17.94 -12.69
C VAL A 162 -11.43 18.24 -11.78
N SER A 163 -11.53 17.62 -10.60
CA SER A 163 -12.61 17.93 -9.64
C SER A 163 -12.57 19.40 -9.21
N ARG A 164 -11.39 19.98 -8.96
CA ARG A 164 -11.25 21.41 -8.64
C ARG A 164 -11.62 22.30 -9.82
N SER A 165 -11.12 21.99 -11.02
CA SER A 165 -11.42 22.74 -12.24
C SER A 165 -12.93 22.75 -12.54
N PHE A 166 -13.58 21.59 -12.37
CA PHE A 166 -15.03 21.44 -12.47
C PHE A 166 -15.75 22.39 -11.51
N ALA A 167 -15.40 22.36 -10.22
CA ALA A 167 -16.05 23.18 -9.21
C ALA A 167 -15.89 24.68 -9.52
N GLN A 168 -14.68 25.11 -9.88
CA GLN A 168 -14.40 26.50 -10.23
C GLN A 168 -15.17 26.97 -11.48
N THR A 169 -15.32 26.09 -12.47
CA THR A 169 -15.94 26.44 -13.76
C THR A 169 -17.46 26.44 -13.69
N PHE A 170 -18.05 25.43 -13.04
CA PHE A 170 -19.49 25.18 -13.13
C PHE A 170 -20.27 25.67 -11.93
N LEU A 171 -19.68 25.73 -10.72
CA LEU A 171 -20.40 26.23 -9.54
C LEU A 171 -20.99 27.63 -9.79
N PRO A 172 -20.25 28.64 -10.30
CA PRO A 172 -20.84 29.95 -10.53
C PRO A 172 -21.98 29.95 -11.57
N LYS A 173 -21.95 29.02 -12.53
CA LYS A 173 -22.92 28.95 -13.65
C LYS A 173 -24.23 28.28 -13.26
N ILE A 174 -24.22 27.42 -12.24
CA ILE A 174 -25.40 26.70 -11.76
C ILE A 174 -26.05 27.37 -10.54
N MET A 175 -25.40 28.36 -9.93
CA MET A 175 -25.91 29.06 -8.76
C MET A 175 -26.94 30.12 -9.18
N ASN A 176 -28.19 29.90 -8.80
CA ASN A 176 -29.35 30.73 -9.09
C ASN A 176 -30.34 30.65 -7.90
N GLY A 177 -31.45 31.38 -7.97
CA GLY A 177 -32.44 31.40 -6.88
C GLY A 177 -33.02 30.04 -6.51
N ASP A 178 -33.27 29.16 -7.48
CA ASP A 178 -33.81 27.82 -7.23
C ASP A 178 -32.76 26.88 -6.63
N THR A 179 -31.50 26.92 -7.11
CA THR A 179 -30.42 26.10 -6.52
C THR A 179 -29.98 26.61 -5.16
N LEU A 180 -30.02 27.92 -4.91
CA LEU A 180 -29.81 28.51 -3.59
C LEU A 180 -30.90 28.07 -2.61
N ALA A 181 -32.17 28.09 -3.02
CA ALA A 181 -33.26 27.64 -2.19
C ALA A 181 -33.13 26.15 -1.84
N LEU A 182 -32.66 25.34 -2.79
CA LEU A 182 -32.37 23.92 -2.57
C LEU A 182 -31.22 23.70 -1.58
N ILE A 183 -30.11 24.42 -1.74
CA ILE A 183 -28.89 24.21 -0.93
C ILE A 183 -29.05 24.74 0.50
N PHE A 184 -29.67 25.92 0.64
CA PHE A 184 -29.78 26.62 1.93
C PHE A 184 -31.12 26.40 2.62
N GLU A 185 -32.05 25.68 1.99
CA GLU A 185 -33.41 25.44 2.48
C GLU A 185 -34.14 26.75 2.85
N GLN A 186 -33.92 27.80 2.05
CA GLN A 186 -34.44 29.16 2.31
C GLN A 186 -34.98 29.82 1.04
N GLU A 187 -36.12 30.50 1.19
CA GLU A 187 -36.62 31.39 0.13
C GLU A 187 -35.66 32.55 -0.11
N ASN A 188 -35.59 33.00 -1.35
CA ASN A 188 -34.73 34.11 -1.75
C ASN A 188 -35.28 34.82 -2.99
N ASN A 189 -34.81 36.05 -3.20
CA ASN A 189 -35.19 36.89 -4.34
C ASN A 189 -34.12 36.92 -5.43
N TRP A 190 -33.20 35.93 -5.46
CA TRP A 190 -32.21 35.86 -6.54
C TRP A 190 -32.87 35.43 -7.86
N PRO A 191 -32.28 35.82 -9.02
CA PRO A 191 -32.76 35.36 -10.32
C PRO A 191 -32.79 33.83 -10.39
N LYS A 192 -33.93 33.26 -10.80
CA LYS A 192 -34.16 31.81 -10.88
C LYS A 192 -33.66 31.17 -12.17
N ASN A 193 -33.60 31.96 -13.24
CA ASN A 193 -33.23 31.44 -14.55
C ASN A 193 -31.75 31.06 -14.58
N SER A 194 -31.47 29.80 -14.90
CA SER A 194 -30.14 29.37 -15.33
C SER A 194 -30.00 29.62 -16.82
N VAL A 195 -28.86 30.18 -17.23
CA VAL A 195 -28.45 30.17 -18.64
C VAL A 195 -27.18 29.33 -18.72
N ILE A 196 -27.36 28.07 -19.10
CA ILE A 196 -26.25 27.15 -19.38
C ILE A 196 -26.14 27.09 -20.90
N SER A 197 -25.16 27.79 -21.45
CA SER A 197 -24.99 27.84 -22.91
C SER A 197 -24.74 26.45 -23.48
N VAL A 198 -24.96 26.28 -24.79
CA VAL A 198 -24.63 25.01 -25.48
C VAL A 198 -23.16 24.64 -25.28
N GLU A 199 -22.27 25.63 -25.23
CA GLU A 199 -20.86 25.42 -24.96
C GLU A 199 -20.60 24.95 -23.53
N ASP A 200 -21.30 25.52 -22.56
CA ASP A 200 -21.21 25.07 -21.16
C ASP A 200 -21.65 23.61 -21.03
N LYS A 201 -22.74 23.20 -21.69
CA LYS A 201 -23.21 21.80 -21.68
C LYS A 201 -22.20 20.84 -22.29
N LYS A 202 -21.53 21.23 -23.39
CA LYS A 202 -20.45 20.43 -23.99
C LYS A 202 -19.27 20.30 -23.04
N GLN A 203 -18.80 21.41 -22.48
CA GLN A 203 -17.68 21.42 -21.53
C GLN A 203 -18.01 20.57 -20.30
N LEU A 204 -19.26 20.64 -19.84
CA LEU A 204 -19.76 19.85 -18.72
C LEU A 204 -19.72 18.36 -19.01
N LEU A 205 -20.26 17.95 -20.16
CA LEU A 205 -20.23 16.56 -20.60
C LEU A 205 -18.78 16.03 -20.70
N SER A 206 -17.89 16.79 -21.33
CA SER A 206 -16.47 16.42 -21.45
C SER A 206 -15.80 16.30 -20.09
N THR A 207 -16.07 17.23 -19.16
CA THR A 207 -15.46 17.22 -17.83
C THR A 207 -15.96 16.03 -17.00
N VAL A 208 -17.26 15.75 -17.03
CA VAL A 208 -17.85 14.61 -16.30
C VAL A 208 -17.37 13.28 -16.89
N TYR A 209 -17.25 13.18 -18.21
CA TYR A 209 -16.65 12.02 -18.87
C TYR A 209 -15.20 11.79 -18.45
N LEU A 210 -14.37 12.85 -18.43
CA LEU A 210 -12.98 12.74 -17.95
C LEU A 210 -12.91 12.32 -16.48
N LEU A 211 -13.74 12.92 -15.61
CA LEU A 211 -13.82 12.54 -14.20
C LEU A 211 -14.20 11.07 -14.02
N GLN A 212 -15.18 10.58 -14.79
CA GLN A 212 -15.58 9.18 -14.78
C GLN A 212 -14.41 8.26 -15.13
N ASN A 213 -13.68 8.54 -16.22
CA ASN A 213 -12.53 7.73 -16.62
C ASN A 213 -11.39 7.78 -15.60
N TYR A 214 -11.09 8.94 -15.02
CA TYR A 214 -10.06 9.04 -13.99
C TYR A 214 -10.43 8.31 -12.70
N VAL A 215 -11.70 8.35 -12.30
CA VAL A 215 -12.18 7.59 -11.13
C VAL A 215 -12.14 6.08 -11.39
N LEU A 216 -12.51 5.62 -12.59
CA LEU A 216 -12.40 4.21 -12.96
C LEU A 216 -10.94 3.74 -12.96
N SER A 217 -10.03 4.50 -13.57
CA SER A 217 -8.60 4.22 -13.55
C SER A 217 -8.02 4.23 -12.12
N GLN A 218 -8.50 5.14 -11.26
CA GLN A 218 -8.12 5.16 -9.85
C GLN A 218 -8.56 3.86 -9.17
N ASN A 219 -9.81 3.42 -9.36
CA ASN A 219 -10.32 2.19 -8.78
C ASN A 219 -9.52 0.96 -9.23
N GLU A 220 -9.19 0.85 -10.52
CA GLU A 220 -8.36 -0.26 -11.03
C GLU A 220 -7.01 -0.33 -10.31
N THR A 221 -6.38 0.83 -10.11
CA THR A 221 -5.08 0.90 -9.42
C THR A 221 -5.21 0.60 -7.93
N LEU A 222 -6.24 1.13 -7.27
CA LEU A 222 -6.55 0.86 -5.87
C LEU A 222 -6.80 -0.64 -5.63
N ASN A 223 -7.55 -1.28 -6.53
CA ASN A 223 -7.80 -2.71 -6.48
C ASN A 223 -6.50 -3.51 -6.60
N SER A 224 -5.58 -3.13 -7.50
CA SER A 224 -4.25 -3.76 -7.57
C SER A 224 -3.48 -3.64 -6.25
N PHE A 225 -3.48 -2.46 -5.62
CA PHE A 225 -2.86 -2.29 -4.30
C PHE A 225 -3.55 -3.14 -3.22
N SER A 226 -4.87 -3.25 -3.24
CA SER A 226 -5.61 -4.05 -2.25
C SER A 226 -5.33 -5.54 -2.41
N LEU A 227 -5.20 -6.03 -3.64
CA LEU A 227 -4.86 -7.43 -3.91
C LEU A 227 -3.44 -7.75 -3.43
N ASP A 228 -2.45 -6.94 -3.83
CA ASP A 228 -1.05 -7.11 -3.40
C ASP A 228 -0.95 -7.10 -1.87
N ALA A 229 -1.62 -6.13 -1.21
CA ALA A 229 -1.62 -6.04 0.25
C ALA A 229 -2.23 -7.27 0.92
N GLY A 230 -3.31 -7.81 0.35
CA GLY A 230 -3.95 -9.04 0.82
C GLY A 230 -3.06 -10.27 0.65
N GLU A 231 -2.43 -10.42 -0.50
CA GLU A 231 -1.49 -11.51 -0.78
C GLU A 231 -0.29 -11.50 0.17
N ILE A 232 0.31 -10.32 0.39
CA ILE A 232 1.43 -10.16 1.33
C ILE A 232 0.97 -10.45 2.76
N ALA A 233 -0.19 -9.94 3.18
CA ALA A 233 -0.70 -10.19 4.53
C ALA A 233 -0.94 -11.68 4.79
N SER A 234 -1.52 -12.40 3.82
CA SER A 234 -1.69 -13.86 3.89
C SER A 234 -0.36 -14.60 3.86
N ALA A 235 0.61 -14.14 3.07
CA ALA A 235 1.96 -14.72 3.04
C ALA A 235 2.67 -14.57 4.39
N ILE A 236 2.53 -13.41 5.04
CA ILE A 236 3.04 -13.16 6.41
C ILE A 236 2.40 -14.12 7.41
N GLU A 237 1.08 -14.27 7.38
CA GLU A 237 0.37 -15.20 8.26
C GLU A 237 0.89 -16.63 8.10
N LYS A 238 1.00 -17.10 6.85
CA LYS A 238 1.51 -18.43 6.53
C LYS A 238 2.95 -18.63 6.99
N TYR A 239 3.80 -17.62 6.80
CA TYR A 239 5.20 -17.64 7.23
C TYR A 239 5.33 -17.78 8.76
N ILE A 240 4.50 -17.04 9.50
CA ILE A 240 4.49 -17.08 10.97
C ILE A 240 3.90 -18.42 11.47
N SER A 241 2.82 -18.92 10.85
CA SER A 241 2.13 -20.14 11.30
C SER A 241 2.85 -21.44 10.90
N GLY A 242 3.51 -21.47 9.74
CA GLY A 242 4.18 -22.66 9.19
C GLY A 242 5.59 -22.90 9.71
N GLY A 243 6.14 -21.96 10.50
CA GLY A 243 7.57 -21.91 10.80
C GLY A 243 8.36 -21.37 9.60
N ALA A 244 9.40 -20.59 9.89
CA ALA A 244 10.24 -19.83 8.96
C ALA A 244 10.85 -20.59 7.75
N ASP A 245 10.65 -21.91 7.64
CA ASP A 245 11.25 -22.78 6.61
C ASP A 245 10.29 -23.22 5.48
N MET A 246 9.00 -22.84 5.51
CA MET A 246 7.99 -23.40 4.58
C MET A 246 7.63 -22.56 3.35
N MET A 247 8.32 -21.45 3.05
CA MET A 247 8.16 -20.79 1.75
C MET A 247 9.26 -21.26 0.79
N PRO A 248 8.95 -22.13 -0.19
CA PRO A 248 9.95 -22.52 -1.18
C PRO A 248 10.35 -21.28 -1.98
N ASP A 249 11.64 -21.17 -2.26
CA ASP A 249 12.24 -20.13 -3.11
C ASP A 249 11.85 -20.38 -4.58
N THR A 250 10.55 -20.37 -4.88
CA THR A 250 10.03 -20.57 -6.24
C THR A 250 10.04 -19.25 -6.99
N ALA A 251 11.24 -18.76 -7.29
CA ALA A 251 11.46 -17.69 -8.27
C ALA A 251 12.62 -18.09 -9.20
N SER A 252 12.46 -19.22 -9.89
CA SER A 252 13.34 -19.67 -10.98
C SER A 252 12.64 -20.79 -11.73
N GLU A 253 11.71 -20.47 -12.63
CA GLU A 253 11.38 -21.24 -13.85
C GLU A 253 10.10 -20.71 -14.49
N THR A 254 10.25 -19.68 -15.33
CA THR A 254 9.38 -19.47 -16.51
C THR A 254 10.01 -18.40 -17.39
N LYS A 255 11.07 -18.80 -18.11
CA LYS A 255 11.49 -18.20 -19.37
C LYS A 255 12.07 -19.29 -20.26
N THR A 256 11.18 -19.89 -21.05
CA THR A 256 11.44 -20.46 -22.38
C THR A 256 10.21 -20.19 -23.21
#